data_AF-Q9AWB4-F1
#
_entry.id   AF-Q9AWB4-F1
#
_cell.length_a   1.000
_cell.length_b   1.000
_cell.length_c   1.000
_cell.angle_alpha   90.00
_cell.angle_beta   90.00
_cell.angle_gamma   90.00
#
_symmetry.space_group_name_H-M   'P 1'
#
loop_
_entity.id
_entity.type
_entity.pdbx_description
1 polymer ?
#
loop_
_entity_poly.entity_id
_entity_poly.type
_entity_poly.pdbx_seq_one_letter_code
_entity_poly.pdbx_strand_id
1 'polypeptide(L)'
;GTSGKQVVTENLRQLCVFKVTNETSPRQPWKWWDFVTDFQIRCPMEEKKYGPACAEEVIKSLSIDVEAVRKCMGNPDADEENPILRNEQDAQVGQGTRGDVTLLPTLIVNQRQYRGKLDKTAVLKAICSGYQESTEPPVCLSDSVETNECMDNNGGCLKSGTLTACQDTFRGRICQCPLVSGVQLEGDGYTHCEVYGSGRCKVLNGGCWEDTKGDIRYSACQDNQHSGCQCPEGFRGNGTAGADGCVDINECKEKTKCQCSECKCTNTWGSYNCECSGGLLYMQEHDTCINRISSQSKLGLTVSLIVLAGISVLGLGGYVVYKYRLRSYMDSEIRAIMAQYMPLDSQNDSVQTHSQDNDV
;
A
#
# COMPACT_ATOMS: atom_id res chain seq x y z
N GLY A 1 30.21 -53.44 14.56
CA GLY A 1 30.13 -51.97 14.45
C GLY A 1 29.80 -51.61 13.02
N THR A 2 29.27 -50.41 12.80
CA THR A 2 29.04 -49.83 11.48
C THR A 2 30.37 -49.69 10.74
N SER A 3 30.44 -50.04 9.45
CA SER A 3 31.67 -49.88 8.67
C SER A 3 31.83 -48.43 8.19
N GLY A 4 33.07 -47.98 7.97
CA GLY A 4 33.33 -46.66 7.37
C GLY A 4 32.63 -46.50 6.01
N LYS A 5 32.53 -47.59 5.24
CA LYS A 5 31.75 -47.66 3.99
C LYS A 5 30.29 -47.27 4.22
N GLN A 6 29.63 -47.82 5.24
CA GLN A 6 28.24 -47.50 5.54
C GLN A 6 28.05 -46.02 5.90
N VAL A 7 29.01 -45.42 6.61
CA VAL A 7 28.98 -43.98 6.93
C VAL A 7 29.05 -43.13 5.67
N VAL A 8 29.97 -43.44 4.75
CA VAL A 8 30.10 -42.72 3.47
C VAL A 8 28.85 -42.89 2.61
N THR A 9 28.29 -44.10 2.52
CA THR A 9 27.05 -44.35 1.79
C THR A 9 25.87 -43.58 2.38
N GLU A 10 25.80 -43.45 3.71
CA GLU A 10 24.75 -42.63 4.35
C GLU A 10 24.95 -41.15 4.08
N ASN A 11 26.17 -40.62 4.17
CA ASN A 11 26.47 -39.22 3.84
C ASN A 11 26.03 -38.89 2.41
N LEU A 12 26.34 -39.77 1.44
CA LEU A 12 25.87 -39.65 0.06
C LEU A 12 24.34 -39.62 -0.02
N ARG A 13 23.65 -40.47 0.75
CA ARG A 13 22.18 -40.46 0.81
C ARG A 13 21.64 -39.15 1.37
N GLN A 14 22.19 -38.64 2.47
CA GLN A 14 21.73 -37.37 3.04
C GLN A 14 21.89 -36.21 2.04
N LEU A 15 23.02 -36.16 1.32
CA LEU A 15 23.26 -35.18 0.25
C LEU A 15 22.24 -35.34 -0.89
N CYS A 16 21.91 -36.57 -1.27
CA CYS A 16 20.91 -36.83 -2.29
C CYS A 16 19.47 -36.53 -1.86
N VAL A 17 19.11 -36.79 -0.60
CA VAL A 17 17.82 -36.38 -0.03
C VAL A 17 17.70 -34.86 -0.08
N PHE A 18 18.75 -34.13 0.31
CA PHE A 18 18.78 -32.67 0.19
C PHE A 18 18.58 -32.23 -1.26
N LYS A 19 19.36 -32.77 -2.20
CA LYS A 19 19.26 -32.43 -3.62
C LYS A 19 17.86 -32.69 -4.19
N VAL A 20 17.30 -33.88 -3.96
CA VAL A 20 15.97 -34.25 -4.46
C VAL A 20 14.89 -33.33 -3.89
N THR A 21 14.86 -33.13 -2.57
CA THR A 21 13.85 -32.25 -1.93
C THR A 21 14.02 -30.77 -2.30
N ASN A 22 15.21 -30.38 -2.75
CA ASN A 22 15.50 -29.03 -3.23
C ASN A 22 15.09 -28.81 -4.70
N GLU A 23 15.08 -29.88 -5.50
CA GLU A 23 14.71 -29.88 -6.93
C GLU A 23 13.23 -30.25 -7.19
N THR A 24 12.50 -30.74 -6.18
CA THR A 24 11.06 -31.02 -6.31
C THR A 24 10.22 -29.76 -6.58
N SER A 25 9.03 -29.94 -7.17
CA SER A 25 8.03 -28.89 -7.34
C SER A 25 6.73 -29.26 -6.61
N PRO A 26 6.31 -28.54 -5.55
CA PRO A 26 7.00 -27.40 -4.95
C PRO A 26 8.34 -27.80 -4.27
N ARG A 27 9.23 -26.82 -4.12
CA ARG A 27 10.53 -26.99 -3.45
C ARG A 27 10.31 -27.21 -1.94
N GLN A 28 10.84 -28.29 -1.38
CA GLN A 28 10.61 -28.70 0.01
C GLN A 28 11.91 -29.03 0.79
N PRO A 29 12.91 -28.14 0.83
CA PRO A 29 14.23 -28.42 1.41
C PRO A 29 14.18 -28.69 2.92
N TRP A 30 13.12 -28.24 3.62
CA TRP A 30 12.95 -28.53 5.05
C TRP A 30 12.78 -30.02 5.34
N LYS A 31 12.28 -30.81 4.39
CA LYS A 31 12.15 -32.27 4.55
C LYS A 31 13.49 -32.97 4.75
N TRP A 32 14.60 -32.35 4.33
CA TRP A 32 15.92 -32.87 4.66
C TRP A 32 16.20 -32.80 6.16
N TRP A 33 15.80 -31.71 6.84
CA TRP A 33 15.92 -31.58 8.30
C TRP A 33 15.08 -32.63 9.03
N ASP A 34 13.87 -32.89 8.54
CA ASP A 34 13.01 -33.96 9.06
C ASP A 34 13.69 -35.32 8.87
N PHE A 35 14.28 -35.57 7.70
CA PHE A 35 14.98 -36.83 7.40
C PHE A 35 16.17 -37.07 8.31
N VAL A 36 17.09 -36.10 8.46
CA VAL A 36 18.29 -36.30 9.30
C VAL A 36 17.91 -36.50 10.77
N THR A 37 16.88 -35.79 11.25
CA THR A 37 16.36 -35.92 12.61
C THR A 37 15.75 -37.29 12.83
N ASP A 38 14.82 -37.70 11.95
CA ASP A 38 14.15 -38.99 12.05
C ASP A 38 15.12 -40.16 11.84
N PHE A 39 16.10 -40.02 10.94
CA PHE A 39 17.12 -41.04 10.72
C PHE A 39 17.99 -41.24 11.96
N GLN A 40 18.43 -40.16 12.61
CA GLN A 40 19.22 -40.25 13.83
C GLN A 40 18.44 -40.94 14.97
N ILE A 41 17.13 -40.73 15.05
CA ILE A 41 16.27 -41.32 16.07
C ILE A 41 15.90 -42.78 15.75
N ARG A 42 15.54 -43.07 14.50
CA ARG A 42 14.95 -44.36 14.09
C ARG A 42 15.99 -45.39 13.63
N CYS A 43 17.17 -44.95 13.22
CA CYS A 43 18.23 -45.80 12.66
C CYS A 43 19.51 -45.80 13.52
N PRO A 44 19.44 -46.06 14.84
CA PRO A 44 20.61 -46.00 15.70
C PRO A 44 21.65 -47.06 15.33
N MET A 45 22.93 -46.70 15.45
CA MET A 45 24.06 -47.60 15.20
C MET A 45 24.11 -48.76 16.22
N GLU A 46 23.71 -48.51 17.46
CA GLU A 46 23.75 -49.48 18.57
C GLU A 46 22.86 -50.70 18.30
N GLU A 47 21.70 -50.48 17.68
CA GLU A 47 20.73 -51.53 17.34
C GLU A 47 20.99 -52.16 15.96
N LYS A 48 22.10 -51.82 15.30
CA LYS A 48 22.44 -52.27 13.93
C LYS A 48 21.37 -51.91 12.88
N LYS A 49 20.57 -50.87 13.14
CA LYS A 49 19.58 -50.34 12.19
C LYS A 49 20.17 -49.34 11.20
N TYR A 50 21.39 -48.88 11.44
CA TYR A 50 22.10 -47.96 10.55
C TYR A 50 22.38 -48.60 9.18
N GLY A 51 21.72 -48.09 8.14
CA GLY A 51 21.88 -48.59 6.79
C GLY A 51 20.71 -48.25 5.84
N PRO A 52 20.78 -48.75 4.59
CA PRO A 52 19.85 -48.37 3.53
C PRO A 52 18.39 -48.72 3.84
N ALA A 53 18.12 -49.89 4.42
CA ALA A 53 16.77 -50.34 4.70
C ALA A 53 16.01 -49.36 5.62
N CYS A 54 16.64 -48.96 6.73
CA CYS A 54 16.04 -48.02 7.67
C CYS A 54 15.93 -46.61 7.05
N ALA A 55 16.97 -46.15 6.34
CA ALA A 55 16.94 -44.85 5.69
C ALA A 55 15.78 -44.72 4.69
N GLU A 56 15.54 -45.74 3.87
CA GLU A 56 14.45 -45.75 2.90
C GLU A 56 13.07 -45.75 3.55
N GLU A 57 12.89 -46.39 4.70
CA GLU A 57 11.65 -46.30 5.48
C GLU A 57 11.39 -44.87 5.98
N VAL A 58 12.44 -44.18 6.45
CA VAL A 58 12.34 -42.77 6.85
C VAL A 58 11.97 -41.89 5.64
N ILE A 59 12.67 -42.04 4.52
CA ILE A 59 12.39 -41.31 3.27
C ILE A 59 10.92 -41.51 2.83
N LYS A 60 10.41 -42.74 2.87
CA LYS A 60 9.00 -43.05 2.57
C LYS A 60 8.05 -42.36 3.54
N SER A 61 8.34 -42.40 4.84
CA SER A 61 7.49 -41.78 5.86
C SER A 61 7.36 -40.26 5.69
N LEU A 62 8.37 -39.61 5.10
CA LEU A 62 8.38 -38.18 4.79
C LEU A 62 7.82 -37.85 3.39
N SER A 63 7.28 -38.85 2.69
CA SER A 63 6.80 -38.72 1.31
C SER A 63 7.86 -38.10 0.38
N ILE A 64 9.09 -38.60 0.47
CA ILE A 64 10.19 -38.26 -0.44
C ILE A 64 10.33 -39.43 -1.43
N ASP A 65 10.58 -39.11 -2.70
CA ASP A 65 10.75 -40.13 -3.75
C ASP A 65 12.06 -40.92 -3.54
N VAL A 66 11.91 -42.15 -3.06
CA VAL A 66 13.02 -43.08 -2.82
C VAL A 66 13.79 -43.36 -4.09
N GLU A 67 13.11 -43.50 -5.23
CA GLU A 67 13.76 -43.85 -6.48
C GLU A 67 14.54 -42.67 -7.06
N ALA A 68 14.03 -41.45 -6.92
CA ALA A 68 14.80 -40.25 -7.22
C ALA A 68 16.07 -40.15 -6.35
N VAL A 69 15.98 -40.48 -5.06
CA VAL A 69 17.14 -40.51 -4.15
C VAL A 69 18.13 -41.59 -4.59
N ARG A 70 17.70 -42.81 -4.89
CA ARG A 70 18.59 -43.88 -5.40
C ARG A 70 19.26 -43.50 -6.71
N LYS A 71 18.49 -42.94 -7.64
CA LYS A 71 19.01 -42.43 -8.92
C LYS A 71 20.07 -41.35 -8.71
N CYS A 72 19.86 -40.46 -7.74
CA CYS A 72 20.85 -39.45 -7.36
C CYS A 72 22.14 -40.09 -6.80
N MET A 73 22.00 -41.11 -5.95
CA MET A 73 23.16 -41.79 -5.34
C MET A 73 23.99 -42.54 -6.38
N GLY A 74 23.36 -43.08 -7.43
CA GLY A 74 24.01 -43.93 -8.42
C GLY A 74 24.45 -45.26 -7.82
N ASN A 75 25.55 -45.82 -8.32
CA ASN A 75 26.15 -47.03 -7.76
C ASN A 75 27.25 -46.66 -6.75
N PRO A 76 27.01 -46.76 -5.42
CA PRO A 76 28.01 -46.43 -4.41
C PRO A 76 29.18 -47.43 -4.35
N ASP A 77 29.07 -48.57 -5.05
CA ASP A 77 30.09 -49.62 -5.11
C ASP A 77 30.93 -49.56 -6.40
N ALA A 78 30.66 -48.61 -7.29
CA ALA A 78 31.44 -48.42 -8.50
C ALA A 78 32.83 -47.83 -8.16
N ASP A 79 33.87 -48.30 -8.87
CA ASP A 79 35.24 -47.78 -8.78
C ASP A 79 35.39 -46.53 -9.67
N GLU A 80 34.58 -45.52 -9.39
CA GLU A 80 34.54 -44.25 -10.11
C GLU A 80 34.28 -43.08 -9.15
N GLU A 81 34.63 -41.87 -9.57
CA GLU A 81 34.41 -40.67 -8.75
C GLU A 81 32.92 -40.31 -8.71
N ASN A 82 32.35 -40.24 -7.50
CA ASN A 82 30.99 -39.77 -7.31
C ASN A 82 30.97 -38.22 -7.26
N PRO A 83 30.29 -37.54 -8.20
CA PRO A 83 30.34 -36.07 -8.30
C PRO A 83 29.73 -35.36 -7.08
N ILE A 84 28.79 -36.00 -6.37
CA ILE A 84 28.15 -35.40 -5.19
C ILE A 84 29.11 -35.39 -4.00
N LEU A 85 29.80 -36.51 -3.77
CA LEU A 85 30.84 -36.59 -2.74
C LEU A 85 32.03 -35.69 -3.07
N ARG A 86 32.40 -35.60 -4.36
CA ARG A 86 33.48 -34.71 -4.79
C ARG A 86 33.16 -33.24 -4.49
N ASN A 87 31.95 -32.80 -4.85
CA ASN A 87 31.49 -31.44 -4.55
C ASN A 87 31.49 -31.14 -3.05
N GLU A 88 31.13 -32.11 -2.21
CA GLU A 88 31.17 -31.95 -0.75
C GLU A 88 32.62 -31.79 -0.23
N GLN A 89 33.57 -32.57 -0.76
CA GLN A 89 34.98 -32.42 -0.42
C GLN A 89 35.50 -31.04 -0.84
N ASP A 90 35.21 -30.61 -2.07
CA ASP A 90 35.60 -29.30 -2.57
C ASP A 90 34.96 -28.16 -1.77
N ALA A 91 33.72 -28.34 -1.30
CA ALA A 91 33.03 -27.38 -0.44
C ALA A 91 33.68 -27.23 0.94
N GLN A 92 34.33 -28.28 1.46
CA GLN A 92 35.09 -28.26 2.72
C GLN A 92 36.45 -27.58 2.59
N VAL A 93 37.05 -27.57 1.39
CA VAL A 93 38.25 -26.78 1.08
C VAL A 93 37.90 -25.29 1.08
N GLY A 94 38.50 -24.56 2.01
CA GLY A 94 38.34 -23.14 2.24
C GLY A 94 38.79 -22.28 1.10
N GLN A 95 38.06 -21.20 0.85
CA GLN A 95 38.55 -20.09 0.04
C GLN A 95 38.63 -18.82 0.88
N GLY A 96 39.70 -18.05 0.70
CA GLY A 96 39.91 -16.76 1.36
C GLY A 96 39.93 -16.85 2.89
N THR A 97 39.16 -15.97 3.55
CA THR A 97 39.16 -15.81 5.01
C THR A 97 38.39 -16.88 5.77
N ARG A 98 37.64 -17.75 5.07
CA ARG A 98 36.91 -18.87 5.69
C ARG A 98 37.88 -19.91 6.26
N GLY A 99 38.93 -20.24 5.51
CA GLY A 99 39.80 -21.38 5.78
C GLY A 99 39.11 -22.74 5.57
N ASP A 100 39.93 -23.79 5.61
CA ASP A 100 39.51 -25.18 5.42
C ASP A 100 38.73 -25.71 6.62
N VAL A 101 37.82 -26.64 6.38
CA VAL A 101 37.18 -27.43 7.44
C VAL A 101 38.13 -28.56 7.85
N THR A 102 38.84 -28.38 8.96
CA THR A 102 39.83 -29.36 9.46
C THR A 102 39.32 -30.21 10.62
N LEU A 103 38.22 -29.78 11.27
CA LEU A 103 37.61 -30.47 12.41
C LEU A 103 36.09 -30.48 12.25
N LEU A 104 35.44 -31.58 12.61
CA LEU A 104 33.98 -31.68 12.63
C LEU A 104 33.47 -31.82 14.08
N PRO A 105 32.27 -31.29 14.39
CA PRO A 105 31.43 -30.44 13.53
C PRO A 105 31.99 -29.01 13.40
N THR A 106 31.95 -28.44 12.19
CA THR A 106 32.25 -27.02 11.94
C THR A 106 30.97 -26.31 11.49
N LEU A 107 30.63 -25.21 12.15
CA LEU A 107 29.53 -24.34 11.76
C LEU A 107 30.10 -23.13 11.01
N ILE A 108 29.50 -22.80 9.87
CA ILE A 108 29.85 -21.63 9.06
C ILE A 108 28.63 -20.72 8.98
N VAL A 109 28.81 -19.44 9.33
CA VAL A 109 27.79 -18.39 9.22
C VAL A 109 28.33 -17.31 8.31
N ASN A 110 27.64 -17.01 7.20
CA ASN A 110 28.04 -15.99 6.21
C ASN A 110 29.53 -16.08 5.79
N GLN A 111 29.96 -17.28 5.37
CA GLN A 111 31.35 -17.58 4.94
C GLN A 111 32.42 -17.44 6.03
N ARG A 112 32.03 -17.33 7.30
CA ARG A 112 32.96 -17.31 8.44
C ARG A 112 32.74 -18.53 9.32
N GLN A 113 33.84 -19.18 9.69
CA GLN A 113 33.78 -20.28 10.66
C GLN A 113 33.42 -19.74 12.04
N TYR A 114 32.40 -20.33 12.66
CA TYR A 114 31.99 -20.02 14.02
C TYR A 114 32.91 -20.72 15.02
N ARG A 115 33.44 -19.97 15.99
CA ARG A 115 34.42 -20.45 16.99
C ARG A 115 33.86 -20.50 18.43
N GLY A 116 32.55 -20.57 18.58
CA GLY A 116 31.88 -20.63 19.89
C GLY A 116 31.35 -22.02 20.23
N LYS A 117 30.55 -22.09 21.30
CA LYS A 117 29.86 -23.31 21.71
C LYS A 117 28.74 -23.64 20.71
N LEU A 118 28.59 -24.90 20.36
CA LEU A 118 27.53 -25.38 19.47
C LEU A 118 26.22 -25.66 20.22
N ASP A 119 25.89 -24.84 21.22
CA ASP A 119 24.58 -24.88 21.88
C ASP A 119 23.56 -24.02 21.13
N LYS A 120 22.27 -24.36 21.29
CA LYS A 120 21.17 -23.75 20.55
C LYS A 120 21.17 -22.23 20.62
N THR A 121 21.36 -21.66 21.82
CA THR A 121 21.30 -20.22 22.04
C THR A 121 22.51 -19.50 21.45
N ALA A 122 23.71 -20.03 21.64
CA ALA A 122 24.93 -19.43 21.12
C ALA A 122 25.00 -19.43 19.59
N VAL A 123 24.53 -20.51 18.95
CA VAL A 123 24.40 -20.62 17.49
C VAL A 123 23.33 -19.66 16.96
N LEU A 124 22.16 -19.60 17.61
CA LEU A 124 21.09 -18.70 17.20
C LEU A 124 21.53 -17.23 17.29
N LYS A 125 22.22 -16.83 18.36
CA LYS A 125 22.85 -15.50 18.48
C LYS A 125 23.81 -15.20 17.34
N ALA A 126 24.64 -16.17 16.96
CA ALA A 126 25.56 -16.01 15.84
C ALA A 126 24.83 -15.77 14.51
N ILE A 127 23.74 -16.50 14.25
CA ILE A 127 22.90 -16.33 13.07
C ILE A 127 22.20 -14.96 13.09
N CYS A 128 21.57 -14.60 14.21
CA CYS A 128 20.89 -13.32 14.39
C CYS A 128 21.83 -12.12 14.20
N SER A 129 23.09 -12.24 14.62
CA SER A 129 24.11 -11.20 14.40
C SER A 129 24.44 -10.93 12.92
N GLY A 130 24.01 -11.80 12.00
CA GLY A 130 24.18 -11.65 10.56
C GLY A 130 23.12 -10.78 9.88
N TYR A 131 22.03 -10.46 10.56
CA TYR A 131 20.98 -9.60 10.02
C TYR A 131 21.36 -8.12 10.16
N GLN A 132 20.82 -7.28 9.26
CA GLN A 132 20.87 -5.83 9.43
C GLN A 132 19.96 -5.44 10.60
N GLU A 133 20.36 -4.41 11.32
CA GLU A 133 19.56 -3.88 12.44
C GLU A 133 18.15 -3.49 11.95
N SER A 134 17.13 -3.80 12.75
CA SER A 134 15.68 -3.69 12.45
C SER A 134 15.11 -4.68 11.40
N THR A 135 15.93 -5.55 10.82
CA THR A 135 15.49 -6.56 9.84
C THR A 135 15.49 -7.98 10.39
N GLU A 136 15.79 -8.12 11.68
CA GLU A 136 15.90 -9.40 12.34
C GLU A 136 14.52 -10.10 12.42
N PRO A 137 14.46 -11.42 12.21
CA PRO A 137 13.23 -12.16 12.39
C PRO A 137 12.80 -12.18 13.86
N PRO A 138 11.49 -12.35 14.18
CA PRO A 138 10.98 -12.31 15.55
C PRO A 138 11.67 -13.28 16.53
N VAL A 139 12.19 -14.40 16.04
CA VAL A 139 12.93 -15.37 16.87
C VAL A 139 14.22 -14.78 17.46
N CYS A 140 14.81 -13.78 16.80
CA CYS A 140 15.99 -13.06 17.27
C CYS A 140 15.68 -12.03 18.35
N LEU A 141 14.40 -11.66 18.52
CA LEU A 141 13.89 -10.72 19.53
C LEU A 141 13.15 -11.46 20.65
N SER A 142 13.68 -12.62 21.03
CA SER A 142 13.15 -13.41 22.13
C SER A 142 14.07 -13.27 23.34
N ASP A 143 13.50 -13.36 24.54
CA ASP A 143 14.22 -13.25 25.83
C ASP A 143 15.39 -14.24 25.98
N SER A 144 15.41 -15.32 25.20
CA SER A 144 16.52 -16.29 25.19
C SER A 144 17.73 -15.83 24.36
N VAL A 145 17.54 -14.85 23.48
CA VAL A 145 18.49 -14.39 22.47
C VAL A 145 18.96 -12.97 22.76
N GLU A 146 18.09 -12.06 23.17
CA GLU A 146 18.44 -10.67 23.50
C GLU A 146 17.74 -10.22 24.79
N THR A 147 17.93 -8.96 25.18
CA THR A 147 17.25 -8.35 26.32
C THR A 147 16.45 -7.14 25.83
N ASN A 148 15.12 -7.25 25.85
CA ASN A 148 14.28 -6.19 25.31
C ASN A 148 14.35 -4.92 26.17
N GLU A 149 15.12 -3.92 25.75
CA GLU A 149 15.29 -2.69 26.51
C GLU A 149 14.06 -1.78 26.44
N CYS A 150 13.16 -1.98 25.47
CA CYS A 150 11.90 -1.23 25.40
C CYS A 150 10.95 -1.54 26.56
N MET A 151 11.11 -2.67 27.25
CA MET A 151 10.32 -3.00 28.44
C MET A 151 10.70 -2.15 29.66
N ASP A 152 11.93 -1.64 29.74
CA ASP A 152 12.40 -0.82 30.84
C ASP A 152 12.43 0.66 30.45
N ASN A 153 11.59 1.48 31.09
CA ASN A 153 11.45 2.92 30.80
C ASN A 153 11.30 3.26 29.29
N ASN A 154 10.64 2.40 28.51
CA ASN A 154 10.52 2.53 27.05
C ASN A 154 11.88 2.63 26.33
N GLY A 155 12.90 2.01 26.90
CA GLY A 155 14.30 2.17 26.52
C GLY A 155 14.89 3.54 26.87
N GLY A 156 14.11 4.56 27.23
CA GLY A 156 14.50 5.96 27.12
C GLY A 156 14.15 6.59 25.77
N CYS A 157 13.33 5.93 24.94
CA CYS A 157 12.69 6.54 23.78
C CYS A 157 11.41 7.27 24.17
N LEU A 158 10.96 8.18 23.31
CA LEU A 158 9.72 8.92 23.47
C LEU A 158 8.53 7.94 23.63
N LYS A 159 7.73 8.19 24.66
CA LYS A 159 6.46 7.51 24.91
C LYS A 159 5.38 8.55 25.18
N SER A 160 4.30 8.52 24.41
CA SER A 160 3.16 9.43 24.58
C SER A 160 1.84 8.66 24.44
N GLY A 161 1.18 8.39 25.56
CA GLY A 161 0.00 7.52 25.60
C GLY A 161 0.32 6.10 25.09
N THR A 162 -0.34 5.69 24.01
CA THR A 162 -0.11 4.39 23.34
C THR A 162 1.01 4.45 22.29
N LEU A 163 1.51 5.64 21.97
CA LEU A 163 2.59 5.84 21.01
C LEU A 163 3.93 5.49 21.67
N THR A 164 4.69 4.58 21.06
CA THR A 164 6.08 4.34 21.42
C THR A 164 6.98 4.53 20.22
N ALA A 165 8.09 5.24 20.43
CA ALA A 165 9.19 5.31 19.47
C ALA A 165 10.27 4.24 19.72
N CYS A 166 10.10 3.37 20.72
CA CYS A 166 11.07 2.32 21.00
C CYS A 166 10.83 1.12 20.09
N GLN A 167 11.83 0.77 19.30
CA GLN A 167 11.88 -0.45 18.53
C GLN A 167 13.03 -1.30 19.04
N ASP A 168 12.68 -2.51 19.45
CA ASP A 168 13.61 -3.52 19.93
C ASP A 168 14.38 -4.16 18.75
N THR A 169 15.66 -4.47 18.94
CA THR A 169 16.56 -5.04 17.94
C THR A 169 17.45 -6.11 18.56
N PHE A 170 18.09 -6.95 17.74
CA PHE A 170 19.01 -7.96 18.29
C PHE A 170 20.24 -7.33 18.95
N ARG A 171 20.57 -6.08 18.60
CA ARG A 171 21.72 -5.32 19.11
C ARG A 171 21.36 -4.39 20.26
N GLY A 172 20.11 -4.44 20.72
CA GLY A 172 19.55 -3.65 21.80
C GLY A 172 18.28 -2.97 21.32
N ARG A 173 18.28 -1.63 21.25
CA ARG A 173 17.11 -0.87 20.79
C ARG A 173 17.49 0.32 19.94
N ILE A 174 16.53 0.77 19.14
CA ILE A 174 16.57 2.04 18.44
C ILE A 174 15.34 2.88 18.81
N CYS A 175 15.52 4.20 18.84
CA CYS A 175 14.40 5.12 18.89
C CYS A 175 14.06 5.59 17.49
N GLN A 176 12.90 5.20 16.99
CA GLN A 176 12.40 5.62 15.69
C GLN A 176 10.94 6.02 15.82
N CYS A 177 10.59 7.18 15.28
CA CYS A 177 9.21 7.64 15.29
C CYS A 177 8.32 6.65 14.53
N PRO A 178 7.19 6.21 15.12
CA PRO A 178 6.36 5.17 14.55
C PRO A 178 5.49 5.70 13.41
N LEU A 179 4.92 4.76 12.64
CA LEU A 179 3.87 5.02 11.67
C LEU A 179 2.51 4.98 12.35
N VAL A 180 1.75 6.08 12.31
CA VAL A 180 0.39 6.14 12.87
C VAL A 180 -0.60 6.36 11.73
N SER A 181 -1.53 5.41 11.54
CA SER A 181 -2.55 5.48 10.49
C SER A 181 -2.01 5.78 9.07
N GLY A 182 -0.83 5.25 8.76
CA GLY A 182 -0.15 5.42 7.46
C GLY A 182 0.64 6.73 7.31
N VAL A 183 0.71 7.57 8.35
CA VAL A 183 1.55 8.78 8.38
C VAL A 183 2.80 8.51 9.21
N GLN A 184 3.96 8.72 8.60
CA GLN A 184 5.26 8.63 9.27
C GLN A 184 5.45 9.87 10.14
N LEU A 185 5.64 9.66 11.44
CA LEU A 185 6.09 10.75 12.31
C LEU A 185 7.59 10.99 12.06
N GLU A 186 8.00 12.24 12.13
CA GLU A 186 9.39 12.66 11.95
C GLU A 186 9.93 13.25 13.25
N GLY A 187 11.21 13.01 13.53
CA GLY A 187 11.87 13.47 14.74
C GLY A 187 13.03 12.57 15.15
N ASP A 188 13.55 12.81 16.37
CA ASP A 188 14.69 12.07 16.90
C ASP A 188 14.28 10.74 17.57
N GLY A 189 13.00 10.53 17.84
CA GLY A 189 12.50 9.35 18.56
C GLY A 189 12.78 9.33 20.07
N TYR A 190 13.60 10.24 20.58
CA TYR A 190 13.98 10.32 22.01
C TYR A 190 13.10 11.33 22.75
N THR A 191 13.03 12.54 22.21
CA THR A 191 12.33 13.67 22.83
C THR A 191 11.25 14.24 21.91
N HIS A 192 11.32 13.95 20.62
CA HIS A 192 10.50 14.58 19.61
C HIS A 192 10.08 13.58 18.53
N CYS A 193 8.76 13.47 18.33
CA CYS A 193 8.14 12.86 17.16
C CYS A 193 6.89 13.67 16.83
N GLU A 194 6.92 14.38 15.71
CA GLU A 194 5.80 15.19 15.24
C GLU A 194 5.24 14.67 13.93
N VAL A 195 3.96 14.96 13.69
CA VAL A 195 3.28 14.56 12.46
C VAL A 195 3.74 15.49 11.34
N TYR A 196 4.43 14.95 10.33
CA TYR A 196 4.96 15.72 9.21
C TYR A 196 4.38 15.24 7.86
N GLY A 197 4.30 16.16 6.91
CA GLY A 197 3.97 15.85 5.52
C GLY A 197 2.47 15.88 5.17
N SER A 198 2.17 15.49 3.93
CA SER A 198 0.83 15.55 3.34
C SER A 198 -0.11 14.53 4.02
N GLY A 199 -1.22 15.01 4.58
CA GLY A 199 -2.20 14.16 5.29
C GLY A 199 -2.01 14.10 6.81
N ARG A 200 -1.11 14.93 7.39
CA ARG A 200 -0.95 15.08 8.84
C ARG A 200 -2.26 15.39 9.58
N CYS A 201 -3.20 16.11 8.95
CA CYS A 201 -4.47 16.46 9.57
C CYS A 201 -5.40 15.26 9.77
N LYS A 202 -5.13 14.11 9.12
CA LYS A 202 -5.86 12.86 9.36
C LYS A 202 -5.45 12.17 10.66
N VAL A 203 -4.27 12.51 11.20
CA VAL A 203 -3.68 11.84 12.37
C VAL A 203 -3.57 12.85 13.50
N LEU A 204 -4.41 12.67 14.52
CA LEU A 204 -4.48 13.58 15.69
C LEU A 204 -4.62 15.07 15.28
N ASN A 205 -5.29 15.33 14.15
CA ASN A 205 -5.42 16.67 13.55
C ASN A 205 -4.08 17.42 13.41
N GLY A 206 -2.98 16.69 13.17
CA GLY A 206 -1.63 17.25 13.07
C GLY A 206 -1.15 17.94 14.36
N GLY A 207 -1.68 17.58 15.54
CA GLY A 207 -1.41 18.26 16.80
C GLY A 207 -2.08 19.64 16.95
N CYS A 208 -2.98 19.99 16.01
CA CYS A 208 -3.66 21.27 15.99
C CYS A 208 -5.03 21.21 16.65
N TRP A 209 -5.49 22.36 17.13
CA TRP A 209 -6.82 22.54 17.70
C TRP A 209 -7.91 22.17 16.68
N GLU A 210 -8.95 21.49 17.16
CA GLU A 210 -10.20 21.27 16.46
C GLU A 210 -11.38 21.36 17.43
N ASP A 211 -12.51 21.84 16.93
CA ASP A 211 -13.77 21.87 17.66
C ASP A 211 -14.94 21.71 16.68
N THR A 212 -16.05 21.15 17.15
CA THR A 212 -17.25 20.94 16.34
C THR A 212 -18.45 21.54 17.05
N LYS A 213 -19.11 22.52 16.41
CA LYS A 213 -20.34 23.13 16.91
C LYS A 213 -21.48 22.97 15.92
N GLY A 214 -22.49 22.20 16.33
CA GLY A 214 -23.55 21.77 15.41
C GLY A 214 -22.98 20.90 14.30
N ASP A 215 -23.26 21.26 13.05
CA ASP A 215 -22.79 20.52 11.87
C ASP A 215 -21.47 21.07 11.27
N ILE A 216 -20.86 22.09 11.90
CA ILE A 216 -19.64 22.73 11.40
C ILE A 216 -18.45 22.30 12.23
N ARG A 217 -17.45 21.71 11.56
CA ARG A 217 -16.14 21.38 12.15
C ARG A 217 -15.13 22.47 11.82
N TYR A 218 -14.51 23.02 12.85
CA TYR A 218 -13.41 23.98 12.75
C TYR A 218 -12.10 23.27 13.08
N SER A 219 -11.07 23.50 12.27
CA SER A 219 -9.74 22.93 12.49
C SER A 219 -8.67 23.96 12.21
N ALA A 220 -7.63 23.95 13.04
CA ALA A 220 -6.41 24.73 12.86
C ALA A 220 -5.36 24.00 12.01
N CYS A 221 -5.66 22.78 11.54
CA CYS A 221 -4.78 22.01 10.67
C CYS A 221 -5.16 22.24 9.20
N GLN A 222 -4.18 22.59 8.37
CA GLN A 222 -4.37 22.75 6.93
C GLN A 222 -3.54 21.70 6.18
N ASP A 223 -4.17 20.95 5.27
CA ASP A 223 -3.50 19.88 4.49
C ASP A 223 -2.42 20.42 3.52
N ASN A 224 -2.44 21.72 3.21
CA ASN A 224 -1.45 22.39 2.37
C ASN A 224 -0.17 22.80 3.11
N GLN A 225 -0.14 22.70 4.45
CA GLN A 225 1.04 22.99 5.29
C GLN A 225 1.67 21.68 5.77
N HIS A 226 3.00 21.56 5.63
CA HIS A 226 3.74 20.37 6.07
C HIS A 226 4.05 20.38 7.58
N SER A 227 4.09 21.56 8.21
CA SER A 227 4.35 21.79 9.64
C SER A 227 3.48 22.94 10.19
N GLY A 228 3.26 23.00 11.52
CA GLY A 228 2.58 24.11 12.20
C GLY A 228 1.05 24.04 12.26
N CYS A 229 0.43 24.98 12.98
CA CYS A 229 -1.02 25.11 13.14
C CYS A 229 -1.45 26.57 12.94
N GLN A 230 -2.57 26.79 12.28
CA GLN A 230 -3.11 28.12 12.01
C GLN A 230 -4.62 28.14 12.27
N CYS A 231 -5.06 28.99 13.21
CA CYS A 231 -6.48 29.11 13.51
C CYS A 231 -7.30 29.52 12.27
N PRO A 232 -8.50 28.93 12.10
CA PRO A 232 -9.41 29.33 11.03
C PRO A 232 -9.92 30.76 11.25
N GLU A 233 -10.49 31.37 10.20
CA GLU A 233 -11.08 32.70 10.28
C GLU A 233 -12.14 32.79 11.39
N GLY A 234 -12.21 33.94 12.07
CA GLY A 234 -13.06 34.13 13.26
C GLY A 234 -12.44 33.64 14.57
N PHE A 235 -11.23 33.06 14.54
CA PHE A 235 -10.51 32.61 15.73
C PHE A 235 -9.10 33.23 15.82
N ARG A 236 -8.58 33.35 17.05
CA ARG A 236 -7.20 33.77 17.32
C ARG A 236 -6.51 32.81 18.29
N GLY A 237 -5.18 32.72 18.20
CA GLY A 237 -4.34 31.91 19.09
C GLY A 237 -3.17 31.24 18.37
N ASN A 238 -2.51 30.29 19.03
CA ASN A 238 -1.37 29.56 18.46
C ASN A 238 -1.77 28.34 17.62
N GLY A 239 -3.05 27.96 17.65
CA GLY A 239 -3.60 26.82 16.90
C GLY A 239 -3.20 25.43 17.42
N THR A 240 -2.42 25.29 18.49
CA THR A 240 -2.02 23.99 19.04
C THR A 240 -3.15 23.36 19.85
N ALA A 241 -3.15 22.03 19.95
CA ALA A 241 -4.07 21.33 20.83
C ALA A 241 -3.75 21.65 22.30
N GLY A 242 -4.62 22.43 22.96
CA GLY A 242 -4.44 22.83 24.36
C GLY A 242 -5.24 24.08 24.76
N ALA A 243 -5.00 24.57 25.99
CA ALA A 243 -5.69 25.74 26.53
C ALA A 243 -5.39 27.05 25.78
N ASP A 244 -4.22 27.14 25.14
CA ASP A 244 -3.78 28.30 24.36
C ASP A 244 -4.08 28.19 22.86
N GLY A 245 -4.94 27.23 22.47
CA GLY A 245 -5.33 26.93 21.09
C GLY A 245 -6.14 28.05 20.42
N CYS A 246 -7.18 27.70 19.67
CA CYS A 246 -8.01 28.71 19.00
C CYS A 246 -9.18 29.19 19.87
N VAL A 247 -9.27 30.51 20.06
CA VAL A 247 -10.34 31.18 20.80
C VAL A 247 -11.15 32.05 19.85
N ASP A 248 -12.48 31.94 19.97
CA ASP A 248 -13.46 32.75 19.24
C ASP A 248 -13.19 34.25 19.40
N ILE A 249 -13.12 34.97 18.29
CA ILE A 249 -13.03 36.42 18.27
C ILE A 249 -14.43 36.95 18.42
N ASN A 250 -14.66 37.84 19.40
CA ASN A 250 -15.97 38.47 19.53
C ASN A 250 -16.00 39.77 18.75
N GLU A 251 -16.34 39.71 17.46
CA GLU A 251 -16.26 40.87 16.57
C GLU A 251 -17.20 42.01 17.01
N CYS A 252 -18.33 41.67 17.64
CA CYS A 252 -19.27 42.64 18.19
C CYS A 252 -18.70 43.41 19.39
N LYS A 253 -18.00 42.73 20.30
CA LYS A 253 -17.38 43.34 21.49
C LYS A 253 -16.13 44.13 21.12
N GLU A 254 -15.34 43.59 20.20
CA GLU A 254 -14.11 44.23 19.70
C GLU A 254 -14.41 45.34 18.70
N LYS A 255 -15.68 45.49 18.29
CA LYS A 255 -16.16 46.45 17.30
C LYS A 255 -15.35 46.40 16.01
N THR A 256 -14.88 45.22 15.59
CA THR A 256 -14.12 45.09 14.34
C THR A 256 -15.04 45.00 13.12
N LYS A 257 -16.32 44.66 13.33
CA LYS A 257 -17.36 44.51 12.31
C LYS A 257 -18.70 45.05 12.82
N CYS A 258 -19.60 45.38 11.90
CA CYS A 258 -20.98 45.78 12.19
C CYS A 258 -21.06 47.10 12.94
N GLN A 259 -20.28 48.07 12.48
CA GLN A 259 -20.20 49.42 13.06
C GLN A 259 -21.30 50.36 12.55
N CYS A 260 -22.18 49.92 11.64
CA CYS A 260 -23.29 50.73 11.14
C CYS A 260 -24.30 51.12 12.24
N SER A 261 -24.83 52.35 12.15
CA SER A 261 -25.69 52.94 13.19
C SER A 261 -27.04 52.24 13.37
N GLU A 262 -27.52 51.54 12.35
CA GLU A 262 -28.82 50.84 12.30
C GLU A 262 -28.67 49.31 12.42
N CYS A 263 -27.48 48.82 12.81
CA CYS A 263 -27.13 47.41 12.81
C CYS A 263 -27.15 46.79 14.21
N LYS A 264 -27.70 45.59 14.30
CA LYS A 264 -27.66 44.75 15.49
C LYS A 264 -26.64 43.62 15.26
N CYS A 265 -25.53 43.68 15.98
CA CYS A 265 -24.50 42.65 15.95
C CYS A 265 -24.77 41.56 17.00
N THR A 266 -24.72 40.30 16.58
CA THR A 266 -24.79 39.13 17.44
C THR A 266 -23.59 38.24 17.17
N ASN A 267 -22.76 38.01 18.20
CA ASN A 267 -21.61 37.13 18.09
C ASN A 267 -22.07 35.68 17.98
N THR A 268 -21.47 34.93 17.06
CA THR A 268 -21.67 33.49 16.93
C THR A 268 -20.32 32.79 17.05
N TRP A 269 -20.28 31.47 17.14
CA TRP A 269 -19.00 30.77 17.24
C TRP A 269 -18.32 30.70 15.88
N GLY A 270 -17.12 31.25 15.77
CA GLY A 270 -16.33 31.36 14.54
C GLY A 270 -16.88 32.37 13.53
N SER A 271 -17.86 33.19 13.91
CA SER A 271 -18.48 34.17 13.01
C SER A 271 -19.34 35.17 13.77
N TYR A 272 -19.98 36.08 13.05
CA TYR A 272 -20.94 37.03 13.61
C TYR A 272 -22.12 37.20 12.65
N ASN A 273 -23.29 37.53 13.20
CA ASN A 273 -24.46 37.87 12.41
C ASN A 273 -24.85 39.33 12.66
N CYS A 274 -25.10 40.06 11.57
CA CYS A 274 -25.43 41.48 11.61
C CYS A 274 -26.71 41.75 10.85
N GLU A 275 -27.69 42.24 11.60
CA GLU A 275 -29.03 42.49 11.10
C GLU A 275 -29.26 44.00 11.02
N CYS A 276 -29.65 44.48 9.84
CA CYS A 276 -30.05 45.87 9.65
C CYS A 276 -31.52 46.07 10.03
N SER A 277 -31.80 47.16 10.71
CA SER A 277 -33.18 47.54 11.07
C SER A 277 -34.01 47.85 9.81
N GLY A 278 -35.32 47.53 9.84
CA GLY A 278 -36.27 47.95 8.79
C GLY A 278 -36.24 47.17 7.48
N GLY A 279 -35.73 45.93 7.45
CA GLY A 279 -35.75 45.07 6.25
C GLY A 279 -34.67 45.39 5.21
N LEU A 280 -33.68 46.20 5.58
CA LEU A 280 -32.48 46.50 4.79
C LEU A 280 -31.56 45.26 4.73
N LEU A 281 -30.75 45.13 3.67
CA LEU A 281 -29.75 44.08 3.53
C LEU A 281 -28.39 44.59 4.03
N TYR A 282 -27.72 43.79 4.85
CA TYR A 282 -26.35 44.07 5.32
C TYR A 282 -25.32 43.66 4.26
N MET A 283 -24.39 44.55 3.93
CA MET A 283 -23.25 44.30 3.05
C MET A 283 -21.97 44.19 3.86
N GLN A 284 -21.42 42.96 3.96
CA GLN A 284 -20.27 42.65 4.81
C GLN A 284 -18.96 43.35 4.39
N GLU A 285 -18.75 43.57 3.09
CA GLU A 285 -17.52 44.19 2.56
C GLU A 285 -17.40 45.68 2.92
N HIS A 286 -18.54 46.38 2.97
CA HIS A 286 -18.61 47.83 3.16
C HIS A 286 -19.24 48.22 4.49
N ASP A 287 -19.58 47.25 5.36
CA ASP A 287 -20.21 47.44 6.67
C ASP A 287 -21.41 48.43 6.62
N THR A 288 -22.29 48.23 5.64
CA THR A 288 -23.40 49.15 5.33
C THR A 288 -24.72 48.43 5.09
N CYS A 289 -25.83 49.13 5.36
CA CYS A 289 -27.18 48.65 5.09
C CYS A 289 -27.71 49.26 3.79
N ILE A 290 -28.12 48.42 2.84
CA ILE A 290 -28.73 48.85 1.59
C ILE A 290 -30.21 48.52 1.54
N ASN A 291 -30.99 49.36 0.88
CA ASN A 291 -32.41 49.10 0.68
C ASN A 291 -32.62 48.07 -0.43
N ARG A 292 -33.55 47.14 -0.25
CA ARG A 292 -34.05 46.29 -1.34
C ARG A 292 -34.89 47.15 -2.29
N ILE A 293 -34.24 47.92 -3.15
CA ILE A 293 -34.94 48.49 -4.31
C ILE A 293 -35.14 47.34 -5.29
N SER A 294 -36.29 46.67 -5.23
CA SER A 294 -36.78 45.83 -6.32
C SER A 294 -37.13 46.74 -7.49
N SER A 295 -36.12 47.20 -8.24
CA SER A 295 -36.32 47.84 -9.54
C SER A 295 -36.71 46.76 -10.54
N GLN A 296 -37.93 46.26 -10.42
CA GLN A 296 -38.62 45.53 -11.47
C GLN A 296 -39.03 46.58 -12.52
N SER A 297 -38.04 47.12 -13.24
CA SER A 297 -38.29 48.08 -14.30
C SER A 297 -39.00 47.33 -15.43
N LYS A 298 -40.28 47.64 -15.62
CA LYS A 298 -41.08 47.13 -16.75
C LYS A 298 -40.36 47.32 -18.10
N LEU A 299 -39.45 48.30 -18.17
CA LEU A 299 -38.60 48.60 -19.33
C LEU A 299 -37.59 47.48 -19.66
N GLY A 300 -36.96 46.85 -18.67
CA GLY A 300 -35.95 45.82 -18.89
C GLY A 300 -36.56 44.55 -19.51
N LEU A 301 -37.73 44.16 -19.02
CA LEU A 301 -38.46 42.99 -19.49
C LEU A 301 -38.98 43.16 -20.93
N THR A 302 -39.41 44.38 -21.31
CA THR A 302 -39.84 44.67 -22.68
C THR A 302 -38.68 44.65 -23.68
N VAL A 303 -37.51 45.17 -23.31
CA VAL A 303 -36.34 45.18 -24.20
C VAL A 303 -35.83 43.76 -24.42
N SER A 304 -35.76 42.93 -23.38
CA SER A 304 -35.34 41.53 -23.51
C SER A 304 -36.28 40.71 -24.42
N LEU A 305 -37.59 40.93 -24.36
CA LEU A 305 -38.55 40.24 -25.23
C LEU A 305 -38.40 40.64 -26.71
N ILE A 306 -38.13 41.91 -27.00
CA ILE A 306 -37.91 42.40 -28.37
C ILE A 306 -36.62 41.78 -28.96
N VAL A 307 -35.54 41.72 -28.18
CA VAL A 307 -34.27 41.13 -28.62
C VAL A 307 -34.45 39.63 -28.90
N LEU A 308 -35.13 38.89 -28.02
CA LEU A 308 -35.39 37.46 -28.21
C LEU A 308 -36.28 37.20 -29.44
N ALA A 309 -37.31 38.02 -29.67
CA ALA A 309 -38.13 37.93 -30.86
C ALA A 309 -37.30 38.18 -32.14
N GLY A 310 -36.44 39.19 -32.14
CA GLY A 310 -35.54 39.47 -33.26
C GLY A 310 -34.60 38.31 -33.59
N ILE A 311 -33.99 37.69 -32.57
CA ILE A 311 -33.11 36.52 -32.74
C ILE A 311 -33.89 35.33 -33.30
N SER A 312 -35.12 35.10 -32.83
CA SER A 312 -35.95 34.00 -33.32
C SER A 312 -36.31 34.13 -34.81
N VAL A 313 -36.59 35.35 -35.28
CA VAL A 313 -36.89 35.64 -36.70
C VAL A 313 -35.65 35.44 -37.57
N LEU A 314 -34.48 35.90 -37.12
CA LEU A 314 -33.22 35.67 -37.82
C LEU A 314 -32.85 34.19 -37.88
N GLY A 315 -33.07 33.45 -36.79
CA GLY A 315 -32.87 32.00 -36.74
C GLY A 315 -33.78 31.24 -37.70
N LEU A 316 -35.07 31.57 -37.74
CA LEU A 316 -36.01 30.94 -38.68
C LEU A 316 -35.69 31.28 -40.14
N GLY A 317 -35.36 32.54 -40.43
CA GLY A 317 -34.95 32.96 -41.78
C GLY A 317 -33.70 32.22 -42.25
N GLY A 318 -32.69 32.11 -41.37
CA GLY A 318 -31.48 31.33 -41.63
C GLY A 318 -31.75 29.84 -41.84
N TYR A 319 -32.64 29.24 -41.04
CA TYR A 319 -33.01 27.83 -41.18
C TYR A 319 -33.76 27.55 -42.49
N VAL A 320 -34.65 28.44 -42.92
CA VAL A 320 -35.36 28.30 -44.21
C VAL A 320 -34.37 28.41 -45.38
N VAL A 321 -33.44 29.36 -45.35
CA VAL A 321 -32.39 29.49 -46.38
C VAL A 321 -31.46 28.27 -46.38
N TYR A 322 -31.05 27.79 -45.21
CA TYR A 322 -30.24 26.58 -45.07
C TYR A 322 -30.96 25.37 -45.68
N LYS A 323 -32.23 25.14 -45.34
CA LYS A 323 -33.03 24.03 -45.86
C LYS A 323 -33.26 24.16 -47.37
N TYR A 324 -33.45 25.38 -47.87
CA TYR A 324 -33.60 25.65 -49.31
C TYR A 324 -32.30 25.37 -50.07
N ARG A 325 -31.15 25.84 -49.56
CA ARG A 325 -29.81 25.59 -50.12
C ARG A 325 -29.41 24.11 -50.08
N LEU A 326 -29.74 23.39 -49.01
CA LEU A 326 -29.46 21.95 -48.90
C LEU A 326 -30.29 21.15 -49.94
N ARG A 327 -31.53 21.57 -50.19
CA ARG A 327 -32.41 20.95 -51.18
C ARG A 327 -31.98 21.21 -52.62
N SER A 328 -31.31 22.34 -52.88
CA SER A 328 -30.70 22.64 -54.19
C SER A 328 -29.32 22.02 -54.40
N TYR A 329 -28.71 21.41 -53.38
CA TYR A 329 -27.39 20.75 -53.46
C TYR A 329 -27.46 19.23 -53.62
N MET A 330 -28.64 18.67 -53.88
CA MET A 330 -28.84 17.22 -54.01
C MET A 330 -29.37 16.78 -55.36
N ASP A 331 -28.97 17.46 -56.43
CA ASP A 331 -29.04 16.92 -57.79
C ASP A 331 -27.73 17.20 -58.53
N SER A 332 -27.03 16.10 -58.86
CA SER A 332 -25.95 15.92 -59.85
C SER A 332 -24.50 15.61 -59.46
N GLU A 333 -24.04 15.61 -58.20
CA GLU A 333 -22.59 15.36 -57.94
C GLU A 333 -22.20 14.43 -56.77
N ILE A 334 -23.04 13.46 -56.40
CA ILE A 334 -22.57 12.30 -55.58
C ILE A 334 -23.18 10.99 -56.10
N ARG A 335 -22.92 10.67 -57.38
CA ARG A 335 -23.17 9.33 -57.96
C ARG A 335 -21.89 8.62 -58.44
N ALA A 336 -20.71 9.19 -58.16
CA ALA A 336 -19.43 8.68 -58.67
C ALA A 336 -18.62 7.81 -57.66
N ILE A 337 -18.99 7.72 -56.37
CA ILE A 337 -18.14 7.06 -55.35
C ILE A 337 -18.83 5.87 -54.64
N MET A 338 -19.96 5.37 -55.13
CA MET A 338 -20.63 4.17 -54.55
C MET A 338 -20.97 3.08 -55.57
N ALA A 339 -20.23 3.00 -56.68
CA ALA A 339 -20.38 1.94 -57.68
C ALA A 339 -19.38 0.77 -57.48
N GLN A 340 -19.01 0.45 -56.22
CA GLN A 340 -18.02 -0.59 -55.95
C GLN A 340 -18.40 -1.62 -54.87
N TYR A 341 -19.65 -1.60 -54.38
CA TYR A 341 -20.13 -2.67 -53.52
C TYR A 341 -21.58 -3.05 -53.88
N MET A 342 -21.69 -4.23 -54.50
CA MET A 342 -22.87 -5.06 -54.71
C MET A 342 -23.84 -4.72 -55.86
N PRO A 343 -23.89 -5.58 -56.91
CA PRO A 343 -24.92 -5.55 -57.94
C PRO A 343 -26.15 -6.33 -57.47
N LEU A 344 -27.34 -5.81 -57.72
CA LEU A 344 -28.55 -6.64 -57.78
C LEU A 344 -29.29 -6.31 -59.06
N ASP A 345 -29.50 -7.37 -59.82
CA ASP A 345 -30.01 -7.40 -61.17
C ASP A 345 -31.40 -6.80 -61.31
N SER A 346 -31.61 -6.28 -62.52
CA SER A 346 -32.88 -5.98 -63.13
C SER A 346 -33.83 -7.18 -63.10
N GLN A 347 -35.08 -6.96 -62.65
CA GLN A 347 -36.23 -7.44 -63.39
C GLN A 347 -37.43 -6.53 -63.16
N ASN A 348 -37.80 -5.87 -64.24
CA ASN A 348 -39.03 -5.15 -64.45
C ASN A 348 -40.05 -6.18 -64.93
N ASP A 349 -41.15 -6.37 -64.20
CA ASP A 349 -42.38 -6.93 -64.78
C ASP A 349 -43.55 -6.00 -64.44
N SER A 350 -43.87 -5.20 -65.44
CA SER A 350 -45.15 -4.58 -65.70
C SER A 350 -46.18 -5.62 -66.16
N VAL A 351 -47.39 -5.66 -65.58
CA VAL A 351 -48.66 -5.99 -66.26
C VAL A 351 -49.78 -5.35 -65.42
N GLN A 352 -50.40 -4.26 -65.88
CA GLN A 352 -51.64 -4.19 -66.69
C GLN A 352 -52.89 -4.75 -65.99
N THR A 353 -53.82 -3.88 -65.59
CA THR A 353 -55.12 -3.59 -66.25
C THR A 353 -56.15 -4.72 -66.31
N HIS A 354 -57.33 -4.36 -65.79
CA HIS A 354 -58.67 -4.71 -66.26
C HIS A 354 -59.19 -6.16 -66.10
N SER A 355 -60.07 -6.28 -65.09
CA SER A 355 -61.48 -6.67 -65.21
C SER A 355 -61.90 -7.92 -66.01
N GLN A 356 -62.67 -8.73 -65.27
CA GLN A 356 -63.91 -9.42 -65.67
C GLN A 356 -63.84 -10.70 -66.52
N ASP A 357 -64.37 -11.74 -65.86
CA ASP A 357 -65.44 -12.63 -66.30
C ASP A 357 -65.16 -13.85 -67.20
N ASN A 358 -65.54 -14.98 -66.59
CA ASN A 358 -66.26 -16.16 -67.11
C ASN A 358 -65.51 -17.28 -67.84
N ASP A 359 -65.49 -18.43 -67.14
CA ASP A 359 -65.96 -19.76 -67.57
C ASP A 359 -66.22 -19.97 -69.08
N VAL A 360 -65.49 -20.94 -69.67
CA VAL A 360 -66.00 -22.23 -70.22
C VAL A 360 -64.83 -23.21 -70.34
#